data_AF-A0A0T9M2C0-F1
#
_entry.id   AF-A0A0T9M2C0-F1
#
_cell.length_a   1.000
_cell.length_b   1.000
_cell.length_c   1.000
_cell.angle_alpha   90.00
_cell.angle_beta   90.00
_cell.angle_gamma   90.00
#
_symmetry.space_group_name_H-M   'P 1'
#
loop_
_entity.id
_entity.type
_entity.pdbx_description
1 polymer ?
#
loop_
_entity_poly.entity_id
_entity_poly.type
_entity_poly.pdbx_seq_one_letter_code
_entity_poly.pdbx_strand_id
1 'polypeptide(L)'
;MNDNDSIQSMLGDLHSRYSKLLSDLEKLKGFQQQIIFLKEKAKNDSKARETLIRLNEAFPNGLNQEKAQMMASITNMKVQFKQLETQLRNISSGEIM
;
A
#
# COMPACT_ATOMS: atom_id res chain seq x y z
N MET A 1 31.19 4.10 4.64
CA MET A 1 30.00 3.47 5.23
C MET A 1 30.15 1.99 5.04
N ASN A 2 29.95 1.19 6.09
CA ASN A 2 30.07 -0.27 6.01
C ASN A 2 28.89 -0.80 5.16
N ASP A 3 29.13 -1.67 4.18
CA ASP A 3 28.08 -2.22 3.30
C ASP A 3 26.96 -2.90 4.11
N ASN A 4 27.31 -3.43 5.28
CA ASN A 4 26.36 -4.00 6.23
C ASN A 4 25.37 -2.94 6.79
N ASP A 5 25.81 -1.70 7.05
CA ASP A 5 24.95 -0.63 7.56
C ASP A 5 23.94 -0.18 6.50
N SER A 6 24.37 -0.15 5.23
CA SER A 6 23.50 0.14 4.07
C SER A 6 22.40 -0.91 3.91
N ILE A 7 22.76 -2.20 4.00
CA ILE A 7 21.80 -3.30 3.90
C ILE A 7 20.80 -3.29 5.06
N GLN A 8 21.25 -3.06 6.29
CA GLN A 8 20.35 -2.99 7.45
C GLN A 8 19.37 -1.82 7.33
N SER A 9 19.82 -0.66 6.85
CA SER A 9 18.94 0.49 6.58
C SER A 9 17.90 0.15 5.51
N MET A 10 18.30 -0.48 4.40
CA MET A 10 17.38 -0.89 3.34
C MET A 10 16.35 -1.92 3.81
N LEU A 11 16.76 -2.87 4.65
CA LEU A 11 15.86 -3.87 5.25
C LEU A 11 14.85 -3.21 6.20
N GLY A 12 15.29 -2.28 7.04
CA GLY A 12 14.42 -1.50 7.93
C GLY A 12 13.38 -0.70 7.16
N ASP A 13 13.81 0.00 6.11
CA ASP A 13 12.92 0.76 5.24
C ASP A 13 11.88 -0.12 4.54
N LEU A 14 12.31 -1.29 4.04
CA LEU A 14 11.44 -2.24 3.37
C LEU A 14 10.39 -2.82 4.33
N HIS A 15 10.80 -3.17 5.55
CA HIS A 15 9.90 -3.66 6.58
C HIS A 15 8.86 -2.61 6.99
N SER A 16 9.27 -1.35 7.13
CA SER A 16 8.37 -0.24 7.43
C SER A 16 7.35 -0.01 6.32
N ARG A 17 7.80 0.01 5.05
CA ARG A 17 6.92 0.16 3.87
C ARG A 17 5.95 -1.01 3.72
N TYR A 18 6.41 -2.23 3.97
CA TYR A 18 5.57 -3.42 3.97
C TYR A 18 4.48 -3.34 5.06
N SER A 19 4.86 -3.00 6.28
CA SER A 19 3.92 -2.86 7.41
C SER A 19 2.86 -1.79 7.14
N LYS A 20 3.28 -0.67 6.54
CA LYS A 20 2.36 0.38 6.09
C LYS A 20 1.41 -0.11 5.00
N LEU A 21 1.90 -0.81 3.97
CA LEU A 21 1.06 -1.37 2.91
C LEU A 21 0.01 -2.33 3.49
N LEU A 22 0.41 -3.19 4.44
CA LEU A 22 -0.51 -4.12 5.09
C LEU A 22 -1.64 -3.37 5.82
N SER A 23 -1.28 -2.35 6.61
CA SER A 23 -2.27 -1.51 7.30
C SER A 23 -3.21 -0.77 6.34
N ASP A 24 -2.66 -0.20 5.26
CA ASP A 24 -3.46 0.52 4.27
C ASP A 24 -4.42 -0.43 3.51
N LEU A 25 -3.98 -1.68 3.24
CA LEU A 25 -4.81 -2.72 2.64
C LEU A 25 -5.97 -3.13 3.56
N GLU A 26 -5.73 -3.30 4.86
CA GLU A 26 -6.77 -3.63 5.84
C GLU A 26 -7.82 -2.54 5.94
N LYS A 27 -7.40 -1.27 6.00
CA LYS A 27 -8.32 -0.12 5.97
C LYS A 27 -9.17 -0.11 4.71
N LEU A 28 -8.56 -0.36 3.55
CA LEU A 28 -9.28 -0.39 2.28
C LEU A 28 -10.35 -1.49 2.24
N LYS A 29 -10.05 -2.67 2.78
CA LYS A 29 -11.03 -3.76 2.94
C LYS A 29 -12.17 -3.32 3.87
N GLY A 30 -11.86 -2.66 4.98
CA GLY A 30 -12.86 -2.11 5.90
C GLY A 30 -13.80 -1.12 5.21
N PHE A 31 -13.26 -0.16 4.45
CA PHE A 31 -14.07 0.79 3.68
C PHE A 31 -14.95 0.08 2.63
N GLN A 32 -14.42 -0.90 1.91
CA GLN A 32 -15.20 -1.67 0.95
C GLN A 32 -16.38 -2.39 1.61
N GLN A 33 -16.17 -3.03 2.77
CA GLN A 33 -17.24 -3.69 3.52
C GLN A 33 -18.30 -2.69 4.00
N GLN A 34 -17.89 -1.53 4.53
CA GLN A 34 -18.81 -0.49 4.97
C GLN A 34 -19.64 0.06 3.81
N ILE A 35 -19.03 0.27 2.65
CA ILE A 35 -19.74 0.71 1.43
C ILE A 35 -20.75 -0.34 0.97
N ILE A 36 -20.40 -1.63 0.99
CA ILE A 36 -21.32 -2.72 0.64
C ILE A 36 -22.51 -2.73 1.60
N PHE A 37 -22.25 -2.67 2.91
CA PHE A 37 -23.30 -2.61 3.92
C PHE A 37 -24.21 -1.39 3.74
N LEU A 38 -23.63 -0.23 3.47
CA LEU A 38 -24.37 1.01 3.25
C LEU A 38 -25.25 0.92 1.98
N LYS A 39 -24.75 0.31 0.89
CA LYS A 39 -25.52 0.03 -0.34
C LYS A 39 -26.72 -0.86 -0.09
N GLU A 40 -26.56 -1.92 0.70
CA GLU A 40 -27.68 -2.79 1.08
C GLU A 40 -28.71 -2.04 1.92
N LYS A 41 -28.25 -1.25 2.90
CA LYS A 41 -29.13 -0.46 3.77
C LYS A 41 -29.93 0.59 2.99
N ALA A 42 -29.31 1.24 2.01
CA ALA A 42 -29.92 2.30 1.18
C ALA A 42 -31.10 1.84 0.31
N LYS A 43 -31.32 0.52 0.19
CA LYS A 43 -32.53 -0.02 -0.44
C LYS A 43 -33.79 0.40 0.32
N ASN A 44 -33.72 0.43 1.65
CA ASN A 44 -34.86 0.65 2.54
C ASN A 44 -34.70 1.86 3.48
N ASP A 45 -33.52 2.47 3.55
CA ASP A 45 -33.21 3.61 4.42
C ASP A 45 -32.83 4.86 3.60
N SER A 46 -33.64 5.90 3.67
CA SER A 46 -33.42 7.17 2.95
C SER A 46 -32.15 7.89 3.42
N LYS A 47 -31.81 7.83 4.71
CA LYS A 47 -30.57 8.42 5.25
C LYS A 47 -29.33 7.69 4.73
N ALA A 48 -29.41 6.37 4.62
CA ALA A 48 -28.33 5.58 4.02
C ALA A 48 -28.13 5.93 2.54
N ARG A 49 -29.22 6.19 1.81
CA ARG A 49 -29.18 6.62 0.41
C ARG A 49 -28.55 8.01 0.26
N GLU A 50 -28.95 8.98 1.08
CA GLU A 50 -28.32 10.32 1.11
C GLU A 50 -26.82 10.22 1.42
N THR A 51 -26.44 9.35 2.35
CA THR A 51 -25.03 9.14 2.70
C THR A 51 -24.23 8.58 1.53
N LEU A 52 -24.79 7.64 0.76
CA LEU A 52 -24.14 7.14 -0.47
C LEU A 52 -23.99 8.22 -1.54
N ILE A 53 -24.99 9.09 -1.70
CA ILE A 53 -24.93 10.20 -2.65
C ILE A 53 -23.76 11.11 -2.29
N ARG A 54 -23.70 11.57 -1.04
CA ARG A 54 -22.58 12.40 -0.55
C ARG A 54 -21.23 11.71 -0.67
N LEU A 55 -21.18 10.40 -0.41
CA LEU A 55 -19.95 9.62 -0.56
C LEU A 55 -19.49 9.56 -2.02
N ASN A 56 -20.40 9.34 -2.97
CA ASN A 56 -20.09 9.33 -4.39
C ASN A 56 -19.70 10.73 -4.90
N GLU A 57 -20.27 11.80 -4.34
CA GLU A 57 -19.89 13.18 -4.67
C GLU A 57 -18.50 13.54 -4.14
N ALA A 58 -18.18 13.14 -2.90
CA ALA A 58 -16.88 13.37 -2.29
C ALA A 58 -15.77 12.51 -2.90
N PHE A 59 -16.12 11.29 -3.34
CA PHE A 59 -15.18 10.32 -3.91
C PHE A 59 -15.73 9.79 -5.24
N PRO A 60 -15.76 10.61 -6.31
CA PRO A 60 -16.35 10.24 -7.60
C PRO A 60 -15.64 9.07 -8.28
N ASN A 61 -14.35 8.89 -7.98
CA ASN A 61 -13.55 7.76 -8.46
C ASN A 61 -13.55 6.58 -7.47
N GLY A 62 -14.39 6.62 -6.45
CA GLY A 62 -14.41 5.65 -5.35
C GLY A 62 -13.02 5.49 -4.75
N LEU A 63 -12.58 4.23 -4.65
CA LEU A 63 -11.30 3.85 -4.04
C LEU A 63 -10.16 3.68 -5.07
N ASN A 64 -10.33 4.20 -6.29
CA ASN A 64 -9.35 3.98 -7.37
C ASN A 64 -8.01 4.65 -7.08
N GLN A 65 -8.03 5.84 -6.45
CA GLN A 65 -6.81 6.57 -6.12
C GLN A 65 -5.99 5.83 -5.05
N GLU A 66 -6.62 5.33 -4.01
CA GLU A 66 -6.00 4.56 -2.93
C GLU A 66 -5.42 3.25 -3.47
N LYS A 67 -6.14 2.58 -4.38
CA LYS A 67 -5.62 1.41 -5.10
C LYS A 67 -4.37 1.74 -5.92
N ALA A 68 -4.37 2.86 -6.64
CA ALA A 68 -3.21 3.29 -7.41
C ALA A 68 -1.99 3.59 -6.51
N GLN A 69 -2.20 4.24 -5.36
CA GLN A 69 -1.14 4.51 -4.38
C GLN A 69 -0.54 3.24 -3.78
N MET A 70 -1.36 2.23 -3.47
CA MET A 70 -0.86 0.92 -3.05
C MET A 70 -0.04 0.24 -4.16
N MET A 71 -0.51 0.27 -5.41
CA MET A 71 0.24 -0.30 -6.54
C MET A 71 1.58 0.40 -6.79
N ALA A 72 1.63 1.73 -6.62
CA ALA A 72 2.88 2.48 -6.66
C ALA A 72 3.83 2.05 -5.54
N SER A 73 3.31 1.83 -4.33
CA SER A 73 4.10 1.36 -3.18
C SER A 73 4.68 -0.04 -3.42
N ILE A 74 3.88 -0.96 -3.99
CA ILE A 74 4.33 -2.31 -4.39
C ILE A 74 5.43 -2.23 -5.45
N THR A 75 5.23 -1.38 -6.47
CA THR A 75 6.22 -1.19 -7.54
C THR A 75 7.54 -0.68 -6.98
N ASN A 76 7.49 0.27 -6.05
CA ASN A 76 8.69 0.78 -5.39
C ASN A 76 9.39 -0.30 -4.56
N MET A 77 8.65 -1.09 -3.78
CA MET A 77 9.23 -2.22 -3.03
C MET A 77 9.92 -3.23 -3.95
N LYS A 78 9.35 -3.51 -5.13
CA LYS A 78 9.97 -4.39 -6.14
C LYS A 78 11.32 -3.84 -6.62
N VAL A 79 11.44 -2.52 -6.79
CA VAL A 79 12.73 -1.87 -7.14
C VAL A 79 13.73 -2.02 -6.00
N GLN A 80 13.30 -1.77 -4.76
CA GLN A 80 14.15 -1.91 -3.57
C GLN A 80 14.65 -3.34 -3.36
N PHE A 81 13.80 -4.36 -3.59
CA PHE A 81 14.22 -5.77 -3.57
C PHE A 81 15.31 -6.08 -4.59
N LYS A 82 15.18 -5.55 -5.83
CA LYS A 82 16.22 -5.73 -6.85
C LYS A 82 17.53 -5.05 -6.46
N GLN A 83 17.46 -3.86 -5.87
CA GLN A 83 18.65 -3.17 -5.36
C GLN A 83 19.35 -3.96 -4.26
N LEU A 84 18.57 -4.53 -3.33
CA LEU A 84 19.09 -5.40 -2.28
C LEU A 84 19.72 -6.67 -2.86
N GLU A 85 19.08 -7.31 -3.85
CA GLU A 85 19.63 -8.47 -4.57
C GLU A 85 20.97 -8.14 -5.22
N THR A 86 21.09 -6.98 -5.89
CA THR A 86 22.36 -6.51 -6.48
C THR A 86 23.42 -6.28 -5.41
N GLN A 87 23.10 -5.59 -4.31
CA GLN A 87 24.08 -5.35 -3.23
C GLN A 87 24.58 -6.65 -2.61
N LEU A 88 23.70 -7.61 -2.35
CA LEU A 88 24.08 -8.93 -1.83
C LEU A 88 24.98 -9.70 -2.81
N ARG A 89 24.69 -9.64 -4.12
CA ARG A 89 25.54 -10.25 -5.14
C ARG A 89 26.94 -9.63 -5.14
N ASN A 90 27.03 -8.31 -5.13
CA ASN A 90 28.32 -7.61 -5.16
C ASN A 90 29.19 -7.96 -3.95
N ILE A 91 28.58 -8.10 -2.76
CA ILE A 91 29.28 -8.59 -1.56
C ILE A 91 29.76 -10.04 -1.75
N SER A 92 28.91 -10.92 -2.30
CA SER A 92 29.26 -12.32 -2.53
C SER A 92 30.30 -12.54 -3.64
N SER A 93 30.39 -11.62 -4.60
CA SER A 93 31.30 -11.68 -5.74
C SER A 93 32.70 -11.12 -5.44
N GLY A 94 32.92 -10.54 -4.25
CA GLY A 94 34.26 -10.13 -3.84
C GLY A 94 34.88 -9.03 -4.70
N GLU A 95 34.08 -8.10 -5.26
CA GLU A 95 34.63 -6.86 -5.81
C GLU A 95 35.03 -5.92 -4.67
N ILE A 96 36.12 -6.30 -3.99
CA ILE A 96 36.96 -5.40 -3.21
C ILE A 96 37.92 -4.76 -4.23
N MET A 97 37.68 -3.50 -4.58
CA MET A 97 38.75 -2.58 -4.96
C MET A 97 38.88 -1.51 -3.89
#